data_AF-A0A196NUZ1-F1
#
_entry.id   AF-A0A196NUZ1-F1
#
_cell.length_a   1.000
_cell.length_b   1.000
_cell.length_c   1.000
_cell.angle_alpha   90.00
_cell.angle_beta   90.00
_cell.angle_gamma   90.00
#
_symmetry.space_group_name_H-M   'P 1'
#
loop_
_entity.id
_entity.type
_entity.pdbx_description
1 polymer ?
#
loop_
_entity_poly.entity_id
_entity_poly.type
_entity_poly.pdbx_seq_one_letter_code
_entity_poly.pdbx_strand_id
1 'polypeptide(L)' 'MSSAPQTRADDERYLRILDMRDGDGLSGAVIGSRPGMGRGSVSRIINSIYRAELPCRCMKPENKDGGLPRGWWR' A
#
# COMPACT_ATOMS: atom_id res chain seq x y z
N MET A 1 15.50 -6.67 -16.52
CA MET A 1 15.63 -5.23 -16.23
C MET A 1 15.52 -5.06 -14.72
N SER A 2 16.61 -4.71 -14.02
CA SER A 2 16.53 -4.36 -12.59
C SER A 2 15.68 -3.09 -12.45
N SER A 3 14.58 -3.15 -11.70
CA SER A 3 13.90 -1.93 -11.27
C SER A 3 14.84 -1.13 -10.37
N ALA A 4 14.85 0.19 -10.52
CA ALA A 4 15.55 1.06 -9.58
C ALA A 4 15.09 0.77 -8.14
N PRO A 5 15.98 0.84 -7.14
CA PRO A 5 15.60 0.61 -5.75
C PRO A 5 14.52 1.62 -5.34
N GLN A 6 13.48 1.12 -4.69
CA GLN A 6 12.39 1.92 -4.12
C GLN A 6 12.99 2.92 -3.11
N THR A 7 12.62 4.20 -3.22
CA THR A 7 13.09 5.24 -2.29
C THR A 7 12.03 5.53 -1.24
N ARG A 8 12.46 6.12 -0.11
CA ARG A 8 11.54 6.63 0.93
C ARG A 8 10.50 7.61 0.36
N ALA A 9 10.91 8.47 -0.58
CA ALA A 9 10.01 9.43 -1.19
C ALA A 9 8.91 8.74 -2.03
N ASP A 10 9.25 7.62 -2.67
CA ASP A 10 8.28 6.81 -3.40
C ASP A 10 7.28 6.16 -2.43
N ASP A 11 7.76 5.66 -1.28
CA ASP A 11 6.89 5.09 -0.24
C ASP A 11 5.95 6.12 0.36
N GLU A 12 6.45 7.31 0.71
CA GLU A 12 5.63 8.42 1.21
C GLU A 12 4.57 8.85 0.19
N ARG A 13 4.92 8.83 -1.10
CA ARG A 13 3.97 9.09 -2.20
C ARG A 13 2.89 8.02 -2.26
N TYR A 14 3.24 6.74 -2.11
CA TYR A 14 2.29 5.63 -2.15
C TYR A 14 1.33 5.70 -0.96
N LEU A 15 1.87 5.93 0.24
CA LEU A 15 1.08 6.09 1.46
C LEU A 15 0.08 7.24 1.34
N ARG A 16 0.50 8.39 0.79
CA ARG A 16 -0.40 9.52 0.56
C ARG A 16 -1.54 9.18 -0.41
N ILE A 17 -1.25 8.39 -1.45
CA ILE A 17 -2.29 7.93 -2.41
C ILE A 17 -3.30 7.01 -1.73
N LEU A 18 -2.84 6.09 -0.87
CA LEU A 18 -3.71 5.20 -0.11
C LEU A 18 -4.56 5.95 0.90
N ASP A 19 -3.97 6.91 1.62
CA ASP A 19 -4.67 7.75 2.60
C ASP A 19 -5.83 8.52 1.96
N MET A 20 -5.59 9.15 0.80
CA MET A 20 -6.67 9.82 0.05
C MET A 20 -7.74 8.85 -0.48
N ARG A 21 -7.39 7.60 -0.74
CA ARG A 21 -8.32 6.60 -1.26
C ARG A 21 -9.21 6.04 -0.15
N ASP A 22 -8.59 5.67 0.96
CA ASP A 22 -9.22 4.89 2.03
C ASP A 22 -9.66 5.78 3.20
N GLY A 23 -8.87 6.80 3.55
CA GLY A 23 -9.19 7.79 4.57
C GLY A 23 -10.19 8.82 4.07
N ASP A 24 -9.91 9.46 2.93
CA ASP A 24 -10.79 10.51 2.37
C ASP A 24 -11.90 9.95 1.44
N GLY A 25 -11.85 8.67 1.07
CA GLY A 25 -12.83 8.02 0.20
C GLY A 25 -12.77 8.46 -1.28
N LEU A 26 -11.69 9.12 -1.72
CA LEU A 26 -11.61 9.67 -3.07
C LEU A 26 -11.47 8.58 -4.14
N SER A 27 -11.99 8.84 -5.35
CA SER A 27 -11.78 7.95 -6.50
C SER A 27 -10.37 8.09 -7.07
N GLY A 28 -9.82 7.02 -7.64
CA GLY A 28 -8.52 7.07 -8.31
C GLY A 28 -8.46 8.10 -9.45
N ALA A 29 -9.59 8.38 -10.10
CA ALA A 29 -9.71 9.41 -11.12
C ALA A 29 -9.55 10.83 -10.54
N VAL A 30 -10.12 11.08 -9.36
CA VAL A 30 -9.99 12.35 -8.64
C VAL A 30 -8.56 12.53 -8.14
N ILE A 31 -7.98 11.49 -7.51
CA ILE A 31 -6.59 11.51 -7.04
C ILE A 31 -5.63 11.78 -8.22
N GLY A 32 -5.82 11.09 -9.35
CA GLY A 32 -5.02 11.27 -10.56
C GLY A 32 -5.27 12.56 -11.34
N SER A 33 -6.15 13.45 -10.87
CA SER A 33 -6.30 14.81 -11.40
C SER A 33 -5.48 15.84 -10.60
N ARG A 34 -4.94 15.45 -9.44
CA ARG A 34 -4.12 16.33 -8.61
C ARG A 34 -2.73 16.54 -9.26
N PRO A 35 -2.13 17.73 -9.11
CA PRO A 35 -0.79 18.00 -9.63
C PRO A 35 0.24 16.98 -9.13
N GLY A 36 1.09 16.47 -10.03
CA GLY A 36 2.10 15.44 -9.71
C GLY A 36 1.56 14.01 -9.54
N MET A 37 0.25 13.81 -9.69
CA MET A 37 -0.39 12.49 -9.60
C MET A 37 -0.94 12.08 -10.96
N GLY A 38 -0.15 11.37 -11.76
CA GLY A 38 -0.62 10.86 -13.03
C GLY A 38 -1.65 9.74 -12.84
N ARG A 39 -2.80 9.82 -13.53
CA ARG A 39 -3.88 8.80 -13.48
C ARG A 39 -3.38 7.37 -13.64
N GLY A 40 -2.49 7.13 -14.60
CA GLY A 40 -1.91 5.80 -14.84
C GLY A 40 -1.05 5.31 -13.68
N SER A 41 -0.26 6.21 -13.08
CA SER A 41 0.58 5.89 -11.91
C SER A 41 -0.28 5.55 -10.70
N VAL A 42 -1.29 6.36 -10.40
CA VAL A 42 -2.24 6.12 -9.30
C VAL A 42 -2.97 4.80 -9.48
N SER A 43 -3.51 4.53 -10.67
CA SER A 43 -4.20 3.27 -10.98
C SER A 43 -3.28 2.06 -10.80
N ARG A 44 -2.02 2.16 -11.28
CA ARG A 44 -1.02 1.10 -11.10
C ARG A 44 -0.74 0.84 -9.63
N ILE A 45 -0.53 1.89 -8.83
CA ILE A 45 -0.22 1.79 -7.39
C ILE A 45 -1.37 1.09 -6.66
N ILE A 46 -2.59 1.61 -6.80
CA ILE A 46 -3.79 1.05 -6.16
C ILE A 46 -3.95 -0.42 -6.54
N ASN A 47 -3.92 -0.75 -7.84
CA ASN A 47 -4.09 -2.14 -8.28
C ASN A 47 -2.94 -3.04 -7.79
N SER A 48 -1.70 -2.57 -7.80
CA SER A 48 -0.55 -3.37 -7.35
C SER A 48 -0.64 -3.74 -5.87
N ILE A 49 -1.24 -2.88 -5.04
CA ILE A 49 -1.36 -3.11 -3.60
C ILE A 49 -2.60 -3.97 -3.31
N TYR A 50 -3.75 -3.61 -3.87
CA TYR A 50 -5.00 -4.32 -3.62
C TYR A 50 -5.09 -5.70 -4.27
N ARG A 51 -4.34 -5.93 -5.36
CA ARG A 51 -4.25 -7.23 -6.02
C ARG A 51 -2.95 -7.96 -5.70
N ALA A 52 -2.12 -7.42 -4.81
CA ALA A 52 -0.96 -8.17 -4.35
C ALA A 52 -1.43 -9.42 -3.62
N GLU A 53 -1.07 -10.58 -4.16
CA GLU A 53 -1.05 -11.80 -3.35
C GLU A 53 0.08 -11.64 -2.32
N LEU A 54 -0.29 -11.28 -1.11
CA LEU A 54 0.64 -11.24 0.01
C LEU A 54 0.69 -12.63 0.62
N PRO A 55 1.80 -13.40 0.48
CA PRO A 55 2.01 -14.57 1.31
C PRO A 55 2.19 -14.04 2.74
N CYS A 56 1.09 -13.94 3.51
CA CYS A 56 1.13 -13.40 4.87
C CYS A 56 2.03 -14.27 5.74
N ARG A 57 3.28 -13.83 5.89
CA ARG A 57 4.22 -14.41 6.85
C ARG A 57 3.73 -14.20 8.28
N CYS A 58 2.90 -13.18 8.52
CA CYS A 58 2.15 -12.90 9.74
C CYS A 58 1.25 -14.06 10.24
N MET A 59 0.88 -15.00 9.38
CA MET A 59 0.15 -16.21 9.78
C MET A 59 1.04 -17.27 10.42
N LYS A 60 2.35 -17.22 10.14
CA LYS A 60 3.31 -18.16 10.69
C LYS A 60 3.44 -17.91 12.20
N PRO A 61 3.34 -18.95 13.05
CA PRO A 61 3.45 -18.79 14.50
C PRO A 61 4.71 -18.04 14.95
N GLU A 62 5.81 -18.18 14.20
CA GLU A 62 7.10 -17.53 14.50
C GLU A 62 7.05 -16.01 14.32
N ASN A 63 6.13 -15.47 13.52
CA ASN A 63 5.94 -14.03 13.32
C ASN A 63 4.77 -13.47 14.17
N LYS A 64 4.20 -14.30 15.07
CA LYS A 64 3.25 -13.88 16.12
C LYS A 64 3.98 -13.50 17.42
N ASP A 65 5.23 -13.05 17.29
CA ASP A 65 6.19 -12.78 18.36
C ASP A 65 6.38 -11.28 18.66
N GLY A 66 5.69 -10.40 17.92
CA GLY A 66 5.71 -8.94 18.11
C GLY A 66 5.10 -8.42 19.43
N GLY A 67 5.06 -9.24 20.49
CA GLY A 67 4.55 -8.86 21.82
C GLY A 67 3.04 -8.79 21.95
N LEU A 68 2.28 -9.11 20.89
CA LEU A 68 0.82 -9.07 20.92
C LEU A 68 0.21 -10.36 21.52
N PRO A 69 -0.79 -10.25 22.40
CA PRO A 69 -1.38 -11.40 23.07
C PRO A 69 -2.08 -12.35 22.07
N ARG A 70 -2.13 -13.65 22.39
CA ARG A 70 -2.71 -14.71 21.53
C ARG A 70 -4.12 -14.41 21.02
N GLY A 71 -4.90 -13.59 21.72
CA GLY A 71 -6.25 -13.18 21.32
C GLY A 71 -6.33 -12.25 20.11
N TRP A 72 -5.25 -11.54 19.78
CA TRP A 72 -5.19 -10.63 18.64
C TRP A 72 -5.11 -11.36 17.28
N TRP A 73 -4.62 -12.59 17.29
CA TRP A 73 -4.37 -13.40 16.09
C TRP A 73 -5.42 -14.50 15.86
N ARG A 74 -6.61 -14.37 16.45
CA ARG A 74 -7.74 -15.28 16.25
C ARG A 74 -8.45 -14.98 14.94
#